data_AF-A0A0N1MJT7-F1
#
_entry.id   AF-A0A0N1MJT7-F1
#
_cell.length_a   1.000
_cell.length_b   1.000
_cell.length_c   1.000
_cell.angle_alpha   90.00
_cell.angle_beta   90.00
_cell.angle_gamma   90.00
#
_symmetry.space_group_name_H-M   'P 1'
#
loop_
_entity.id
_entity.type
_entity.pdbx_description
1 polymer ?
#
loop_
_entity_poly.entity_id
_entity_poly.type
_entity_poly.pdbx_seq_one_letter_code
_entity_poly.pdbx_strand_id
1 'polypeptide(L)'
;MDKKAKNILFKTYWKNGWIDAPQRQTNPADFEYAKSKSIMFDPLTISHDQCLENIFEILPTISMDKVATAFLSSLSSRRLDWRSSLASYFIAKRLVPHHYTQVVSGQSFGENGEETHISHTCGICRDLKYGIIGEKKYQNEDLNVLNFERIKWGGVRHGQLIYTLLDLQQLQIAEIPEPTAEDIEIFKNILDIISTSQPTDYPGTLEKNLSTAIKSTKDERKILIEILACIDILKPASYERPSRGKSDWTFVEYWRGEDKYNEEALNTYFGKYMK
;
A
#
# COMPACT_ATOMS: atom_id res chain seq x y z
N MET A 1 18.13 2.87 -5.56
CA MET A 1 17.85 3.86 -4.50
C MET A 1 19.16 4.26 -3.82
N ASP A 2 19.36 5.56 -3.58
CA ASP A 2 20.55 6.08 -2.91
C ASP A 2 20.64 5.58 -1.45
N LYS A 3 21.78 4.95 -1.10
CA LYS A 3 21.96 4.31 0.21
C LYS A 3 22.05 5.32 1.35
N LYS A 4 22.67 6.48 1.13
CA LYS A 4 22.85 7.51 2.17
C LYS A 4 21.51 8.16 2.47
N ALA A 5 20.76 8.57 1.45
CA ALA A 5 19.45 9.18 1.62
C ALA A 5 18.44 8.22 2.27
N LYS A 6 18.43 6.94 1.87
CA LYS A 6 17.61 5.92 2.55
C LYS A 6 17.96 5.82 4.04
N ASN A 7 19.25 5.80 4.37
CA ASN A 7 19.70 5.71 5.76
C ASN A 7 19.29 6.93 6.59
N ILE A 8 19.34 8.13 6.02
CA ILE A 8 18.86 9.37 6.66
C ILE A 8 17.37 9.25 6.99
N LEU A 9 16.55 8.85 6.01
CA LEU A 9 15.12 8.64 6.22
C LEU A 9 14.87 7.61 7.32
N PHE A 10 15.52 6.44 7.27
CA PHE A 10 15.32 5.39 8.26
C PHE A 10 15.72 5.82 9.67
N LYS A 11 16.85 6.51 9.84
CA LYS A 11 17.28 7.02 11.15
C LYS A 11 16.36 8.09 11.73
N THR A 12 15.60 8.79 10.87
CA THR A 12 14.62 9.80 11.31
C THR A 12 13.41 9.16 11.99
N TYR A 13 12.97 7.99 11.53
CA TYR A 13 11.74 7.34 12.01
C TYR A 13 11.98 6.08 12.84
N TRP A 14 13.16 5.44 12.72
CA TRP A 14 13.38 4.08 13.20
C TRP A 14 14.77 3.86 13.79
N LYS A 15 14.79 3.23 14.97
CA LYS A 15 16.01 2.68 15.58
C LYS A 15 15.78 1.23 16.00
N ASN A 16 15.17 1.02 17.16
CA ASN A 16 14.74 -0.28 17.68
C ASN A 16 13.21 -0.38 17.74
N GLY A 17 12.53 0.37 16.87
CA GLY A 17 11.14 0.75 16.97
C GLY A 17 10.95 2.16 16.43
N TRP A 18 9.70 2.63 16.45
CA TRP A 18 9.36 4.01 16.10
C TRP A 18 10.08 4.98 17.05
N ILE A 19 10.63 6.05 16.48
CA ILE A 19 11.09 7.20 17.25
C ILE A 19 9.88 8.09 17.51
N ASP A 20 9.72 8.52 18.77
CA ASP A 20 8.63 9.40 19.20
C ASP A 20 8.65 10.70 18.39
N ALA A 21 7.47 11.19 17.97
CA ALA A 21 7.36 12.35 17.09
C ALA A 21 8.18 13.58 17.56
N PRO A 22 8.19 13.96 18.86
CA PRO A 22 9.00 15.09 19.34
C PRO A 22 10.53 14.87 19.25
N GLN A 23 10.97 13.61 19.17
CA GLN A 23 12.39 13.23 19.08
C GLN A 23 12.86 13.03 17.65
N ARG A 24 11.97 13.06 16.66
CA ARG A 24 12.33 12.94 15.24
C ARG A 24 13.08 14.19 14.83
N GLN A 25 14.35 14.02 14.49
CA GLN A 25 15.22 15.11 14.03
C GLN A 25 16.05 14.62 12.85
N THR A 26 16.16 15.48 11.84
CA THR A 26 17.02 15.27 10.70
C THR A 26 17.94 16.48 10.59
N ASN A 27 19.25 16.25 10.46
CA ASN A 27 20.18 17.35 10.22
C ASN A 27 19.79 18.08 8.91
N PRO A 28 19.78 19.42 8.85
CA PRO A 28 19.35 20.16 7.67
C PRO A 28 20.11 19.79 6.39
N ALA A 29 21.42 19.57 6.46
CA ALA A 29 22.21 19.17 5.29
C ALA A 29 21.90 17.74 4.82
N ASP A 30 21.61 16.84 5.76
CA ASP A 30 21.15 15.48 5.43
C ASP A 30 19.73 15.49 4.85
N PHE A 31 18.85 16.36 5.36
CA PHE A 31 17.50 16.54 4.81
C PHE A 31 17.54 17.04 3.37
N GLU A 32 18.30 18.11 3.10
CA GLU A 32 18.48 18.62 1.73
C GLU A 32 19.14 17.59 0.80
N TYR A 33 20.10 16.82 1.31
CA TYR A 33 20.67 15.71 0.55
C TYR A 33 19.62 14.65 0.22
N ALA A 34 18.81 14.20 1.18
CA ALA A 34 17.79 13.19 0.96
C ALA A 34 16.66 13.68 0.03
N LYS A 35 16.32 14.97 0.09
CA LYS A 35 15.42 15.65 -0.87
C LYS A 35 15.98 15.63 -2.29
N SER A 36 17.27 15.94 -2.46
CA SER A 36 17.93 15.88 -3.78
C SER A 36 17.91 14.48 -4.42
N LYS A 37 17.65 13.44 -3.62
CA LYS A 37 17.51 12.04 -4.06
C LYS A 37 16.06 11.56 -4.15
N SER A 38 15.09 12.47 -4.02
CA SER A 38 13.65 12.16 -4.02
C SER A 38 13.24 11.11 -2.97
N ILE A 39 13.93 11.09 -1.82
CA ILE A 39 13.67 10.16 -0.71
C ILE A 39 13.04 10.89 0.47
N MET A 40 13.34 12.18 0.65
CA MET A 40 12.61 13.03 1.59
C MET A 40 11.95 14.19 0.85
N PHE A 41 10.95 14.80 1.49
CA PHE A 41 10.08 15.82 0.95
C PHE A 41 9.79 16.87 2.01
N ASP A 42 9.57 18.09 1.56
CA ASP A 42 8.98 19.13 2.39
C ASP A 42 7.55 18.71 2.81
N PRO A 43 7.05 19.15 3.98
CA PRO A 43 5.68 18.89 4.39
C PRO A 43 4.68 19.39 3.34
N LEU A 44 3.67 18.58 3.06
CA LEU A 44 2.68 18.88 2.02
C LEU A 44 1.41 19.45 2.64
N THR A 45 0.96 20.60 2.13
CA THR A 45 -0.39 21.13 2.39
C THR A 45 -1.18 21.11 1.09
N ILE A 46 -2.24 20.32 1.04
CA ILE A 46 -3.05 20.11 -0.17
C ILE A 46 -4.51 19.83 0.22
N SER A 47 -5.47 20.30 -0.58
CA SER A 47 -6.88 19.93 -0.39
C SER A 47 -7.17 18.52 -0.92
N HIS A 48 -8.29 17.94 -0.49
CA HIS A 48 -8.83 16.73 -1.09
C HIS A 48 -8.89 16.80 -2.63
N ASP A 49 -9.50 17.87 -3.14
CA ASP A 49 -9.81 18.03 -4.55
C ASP A 49 -8.54 18.21 -5.39
N GLN A 50 -7.57 18.99 -4.89
CA GLN A 50 -6.25 19.10 -5.51
C GLN A 50 -5.48 17.77 -5.51
N CYS A 51 -5.64 16.96 -4.45
CA CYS A 51 -5.05 15.63 -4.40
C CYS A 51 -5.65 14.72 -5.49
N LEU A 52 -6.96 14.76 -5.69
CA LEU A 52 -7.64 14.04 -6.77
C LEU A 52 -7.22 14.52 -8.15
N GLU A 53 -7.17 15.84 -8.38
CA GLU A 53 -6.70 16.44 -9.63
C GLU A 53 -5.31 15.91 -9.99
N ASN A 54 -4.36 15.98 -9.05
CA ASN A 54 -3.00 15.48 -9.27
C ASN A 54 -2.97 13.98 -9.58
N ILE A 55 -3.80 13.16 -8.92
CA ILE A 55 -3.90 11.72 -9.22
C ILE A 55 -4.41 11.52 -10.65
N PHE A 56 -5.45 12.25 -11.08
CA PHE A 56 -6.00 12.13 -12.43
C PHE A 56 -5.06 12.64 -13.52
N GLU A 57 -4.17 13.58 -13.21
CA GLU A 57 -3.10 14.02 -14.12
C GLU A 57 -2.00 12.96 -14.28
N ILE A 58 -1.61 12.30 -13.18
CA ILE A 58 -0.51 11.32 -13.19
C ILE A 58 -0.95 9.97 -13.75
N LEU A 59 -2.15 9.50 -13.39
CA LEU A 59 -2.61 8.14 -13.68
C LEU A 59 -2.55 7.74 -15.16
N PRO A 60 -2.89 8.60 -16.15
CA PRO A 60 -2.77 8.28 -17.57
C PRO A 60 -1.32 8.07 -18.04
N THR A 61 -0.33 8.62 -17.32
CA THR A 61 1.10 8.50 -17.66
C THR A 61 1.72 7.18 -17.19
N ILE A 62 1.00 6.42 -16.37
CA ILE A 62 1.45 5.15 -15.81
C ILE A 62 0.73 4.01 -16.52
N SER A 63 1.48 3.16 -17.21
CA SER A 63 0.92 1.96 -17.84
C SER A 63 0.75 0.83 -16.83
N MET A 64 -0.23 -0.04 -17.09
CA MET A 64 -0.40 -1.27 -16.31
C MET A 64 0.85 -2.18 -16.38
N ASP A 65 1.52 -2.21 -17.54
CA ASP A 65 2.77 -2.97 -17.74
C ASP A 65 3.88 -2.45 -16.80
N LYS A 66 4.05 -1.12 -16.66
CA LYS A 66 5.02 -0.54 -15.73
C LYS A 66 4.75 -0.97 -14.28
N VAL A 67 3.49 -1.00 -13.87
CA VAL A 67 3.08 -1.38 -12.52
C VAL A 67 3.33 -2.88 -12.27
N ALA A 68 2.99 -3.74 -13.24
CA ALA A 68 3.24 -5.17 -13.17
C ALA A 68 4.74 -5.49 -13.11
N THR A 69 5.54 -4.82 -13.95
CA THR A 69 7.01 -4.88 -13.92
C THR A 69 7.55 -4.43 -12.56
N ALA A 70 7.05 -3.32 -12.00
CA ALA A 70 7.47 -2.84 -10.67
C ALA A 70 7.23 -3.90 -9.59
N PHE A 71 6.05 -4.50 -9.59
CA PHE A 71 5.70 -5.52 -8.63
C PHE A 71 6.60 -6.75 -8.75
N LEU A 72 6.75 -7.32 -9.95
CA LEU A 72 7.54 -8.53 -10.17
C LEU A 72 9.03 -8.28 -9.89
N SER A 73 9.63 -7.24 -10.46
CA SER A 73 11.05 -6.90 -10.25
C SER A 73 11.39 -6.56 -8.79
N SER A 74 10.39 -6.37 -7.93
CA SER A 74 10.59 -6.19 -6.50
C SER A 74 10.82 -7.48 -5.72
N LEU A 75 10.49 -8.64 -6.28
CA LEU A 75 10.36 -9.90 -5.55
C LEU A 75 11.72 -10.42 -5.07
N SER A 76 12.68 -10.57 -5.98
CA SER A 76 14.06 -10.95 -5.67
C SER A 76 14.87 -9.78 -5.12
N SER A 77 14.67 -8.57 -5.66
CA SER A 77 15.44 -7.37 -5.28
C SER A 77 15.07 -6.80 -3.90
N ARG A 78 13.94 -7.27 -3.34
CA ARG A 78 13.33 -6.75 -2.09
C ARG A 78 13.11 -5.23 -2.12
N ARG A 79 12.82 -4.66 -3.30
CA ARG A 79 12.38 -3.27 -3.47
C ARG A 79 10.90 -3.12 -3.15
N LEU A 80 10.58 -3.21 -1.86
CA LEU A 80 9.21 -3.17 -1.35
C LEU A 80 8.44 -1.92 -1.80
N ASP A 81 9.16 -0.81 -2.00
CA ASP A 81 8.61 0.42 -2.54
C ASP A 81 8.06 0.28 -3.98
N TRP A 82 8.60 -0.63 -4.78
CA TRP A 82 8.09 -0.89 -6.13
C TRP A 82 6.78 -1.68 -6.14
N ARG A 83 6.65 -2.73 -5.30
CA ARG A 83 5.38 -3.49 -5.23
C ARG A 83 4.21 -2.70 -4.63
N SER A 84 4.50 -1.73 -3.77
CA SER A 84 3.48 -0.88 -3.15
C SER A 84 2.54 -0.25 -4.17
N SER A 85 3.15 0.25 -5.25
CA SER A 85 2.47 1.00 -6.30
C SER A 85 1.36 0.23 -7.03
N LEU A 86 1.35 -1.11 -6.97
CA LEU A 86 0.31 -1.92 -7.57
C LEU A 86 -1.05 -1.70 -6.92
N ALA A 87 -1.11 -1.66 -5.58
CA ALA A 87 -2.34 -1.35 -4.87
C ALA A 87 -2.77 0.11 -5.11
N SER A 88 -1.83 1.06 -5.03
CA SER A 88 -2.11 2.49 -5.28
C SER A 88 -2.64 2.76 -6.69
N TYR A 89 -2.06 2.16 -7.72
CA TYR A 89 -2.54 2.27 -9.10
C TYR A 89 -3.96 1.71 -9.26
N PHE A 90 -4.23 0.56 -8.66
CA PHE A 90 -5.55 -0.03 -8.70
C PHE A 90 -6.60 0.81 -7.97
N ILE A 91 -6.28 1.32 -6.78
CA ILE A 91 -7.14 2.24 -6.02
C ILE A 91 -7.42 3.49 -6.84
N ALA A 92 -6.40 4.09 -7.46
CA ALA A 92 -6.55 5.27 -8.29
C ALA A 92 -7.47 5.05 -9.49
N LYS A 93 -7.45 3.86 -10.10
CA LYS A 93 -8.38 3.49 -11.17
C LYS A 93 -9.84 3.37 -10.72
N ARG A 94 -10.11 3.29 -9.41
CA ARG A 94 -11.47 3.29 -8.84
C ARG A 94 -11.98 4.69 -8.52
N LEU A 95 -11.10 5.67 -8.42
CA LEU A 95 -11.48 7.06 -8.17
C LEU A 95 -12.28 7.62 -9.34
N VAL A 96 -13.30 8.42 -9.02
CA VAL A 96 -14.10 9.18 -9.99
C VAL A 96 -13.94 10.67 -9.71
N PRO A 97 -14.05 11.56 -10.71
CA PRO A 97 -14.04 13.00 -10.46
C PRO A 97 -15.15 13.41 -9.50
N HIS A 98 -14.80 14.06 -8.40
CA HIS A 98 -15.74 14.59 -7.43
C HIS A 98 -15.09 15.63 -6.51
N HIS A 99 -15.92 16.40 -5.82
CA HIS A 99 -15.51 17.30 -4.75
C HIS A 99 -15.69 16.64 -3.37
N TYR A 100 -14.90 17.08 -2.40
CA TYR A 100 -15.01 16.61 -1.02
C TYR A 100 -16.45 16.72 -0.50
N THR A 101 -17.01 15.58 -0.08
CA THR A 101 -18.34 15.49 0.53
C THR A 101 -18.21 15.01 1.95
N GLN A 102 -18.37 15.89 2.93
CA GLN A 102 -18.17 15.56 4.34
C GLN A 102 -19.19 14.51 4.81
N VAL A 103 -18.68 13.41 5.40
CA VAL A 103 -19.48 12.44 6.15
C VAL A 103 -18.76 12.06 7.44
N VAL A 104 -19.51 11.63 8.46
CA VAL A 104 -18.94 11.09 9.70
C VAL A 104 -18.27 9.74 9.40
N SER A 105 -17.04 9.57 9.88
CA SER A 105 -16.24 8.33 9.75
C SER A 105 -15.98 7.63 11.07
N GLY A 106 -16.22 8.29 12.20
CA GLY A 106 -16.01 7.71 13.52
C GLY A 106 -16.38 8.69 14.63
N GLN A 107 -16.74 8.12 15.77
CA GLN A 107 -17.10 8.87 16.97
C GLN A 107 -16.38 8.24 18.16
N SER A 108 -15.75 9.08 18.98
CA SER A 108 -15.18 8.67 20.26
C SER A 108 -16.10 9.14 21.38
N PHE A 109 -16.31 8.28 22.37
CA PHE A 109 -17.15 8.56 23.52
C PHE A 109 -16.29 8.65 24.78
N GLY A 110 -16.60 9.64 25.62
CA GLY A 110 -16.03 9.77 26.96
C GLY A 110 -16.59 8.72 27.92
N GLU A 111 -16.08 8.71 29.15
CA GLU A 111 -16.49 7.75 30.17
C GLU A 111 -17.99 7.84 30.52
N ASN A 112 -18.62 9.02 30.34
CA ASN A 112 -20.05 9.21 30.60
C ASN A 112 -20.91 9.08 29.32
N GLY A 113 -20.35 8.55 28.23
CA GLY A 113 -21.06 8.35 26.96
C GLY A 113 -21.25 9.61 26.13
N GLU A 114 -20.65 10.74 26.51
CA GLU A 114 -20.64 11.97 25.72
C GLU A 114 -19.70 11.86 24.52
N GLU A 115 -20.10 12.42 23.37
CA GLU A 115 -19.24 12.48 22.19
C GLU A 115 -18.06 13.43 22.46
N THR A 116 -16.84 12.89 22.45
CA THR A 116 -15.59 13.66 22.69
C THR A 116 -14.90 14.04 21.39
N HIS A 117 -15.12 13.27 20.33
CA HIS A 117 -14.51 13.53 19.02
C HIS A 117 -15.35 12.92 17.90
N ILE A 118 -15.51 13.67 16.80
CA ILE A 118 -16.14 13.20 15.56
C ILE A 118 -15.12 13.33 14.43
N SER A 119 -14.73 12.20 13.84
CA SER A 119 -13.89 12.18 12.65
C SER A 119 -14.75 12.26 11.39
N HIS A 120 -14.19 12.86 10.35
CA HIS A 120 -14.88 13.04 9.06
C HIS A 120 -14.00 12.56 7.91
N THR A 121 -14.63 12.09 6.84
CA THR A 121 -13.96 11.74 5.59
C THR A 121 -14.81 12.17 4.39
N CYS A 122 -14.29 11.98 3.18
CA CYS A 122 -15.08 12.15 1.97
C CYS A 122 -16.00 10.94 1.77
N GLY A 123 -17.31 11.17 1.76
CA GLY A 123 -18.32 10.13 1.59
C GLY A 123 -18.22 9.42 0.25
N ILE A 124 -17.91 10.15 -0.82
CA ILE A 124 -17.73 9.55 -2.15
C ILE A 124 -16.52 8.61 -2.15
N CYS A 125 -15.35 9.06 -1.64
CA CYS A 125 -14.18 8.19 -1.50
C CYS A 125 -14.46 6.94 -0.64
N ARG A 126 -15.13 7.13 0.51
CA ARG A 126 -15.49 6.04 1.42
C ARG A 126 -16.42 5.02 0.76
N ASP A 127 -17.36 5.48 -0.06
CA ASP A 127 -18.39 4.63 -0.66
C ASP A 127 -17.89 3.94 -1.97
N LEU A 128 -16.69 4.30 -2.45
CA LEU A 128 -16.00 3.53 -3.48
C LEU A 128 -15.54 2.17 -2.95
N LYS A 129 -15.31 1.24 -3.89
CA LYS A 129 -14.78 -0.10 -3.59
C LYS A 129 -13.53 0.04 -2.69
N TYR A 130 -13.56 -0.63 -1.54
CA TYR A 130 -12.53 -0.69 -0.49
C TYR A 130 -12.40 0.49 0.50
N GLY A 131 -13.30 1.47 0.51
CA GLY A 131 -13.33 2.44 1.60
C GLY A 131 -12.17 3.43 1.59
N ILE A 132 -11.98 4.16 0.49
CA ILE A 132 -10.86 5.11 0.36
C ILE A 132 -11.04 6.26 1.36
N ILE A 133 -9.97 6.55 2.11
CA ILE A 133 -9.95 7.62 3.12
C ILE A 133 -9.42 8.89 2.46
N GLY A 134 -10.32 9.85 2.26
CA GLY A 134 -10.00 11.19 1.76
C GLY A 134 -10.29 12.24 2.83
N GLU A 135 -9.26 12.95 3.28
CA GLU A 135 -9.40 14.07 4.23
C GLU A 135 -9.76 15.35 3.50
N LYS A 136 -10.54 16.24 4.12
CA LYS A 136 -10.91 17.54 3.52
C LYS A 136 -9.68 18.34 3.08
N LYS A 137 -8.67 18.37 3.96
CA LYS A 137 -7.42 19.09 3.76
C LYS A 137 -6.31 18.39 4.54
N TYR A 138 -5.21 18.14 3.87
CA TYR A 138 -3.96 17.70 4.47
C TYR A 138 -3.15 18.95 4.83
N GLN A 139 -2.76 19.10 6.10
CA GLN A 139 -2.03 20.28 6.59
C GLN A 139 -0.68 19.87 7.13
N ASN A 140 0.39 20.36 6.50
CA ASN A 140 1.77 20.02 6.86
C ASN A 140 2.01 18.50 6.96
N GLU A 141 1.43 17.73 6.03
CA GLU A 141 1.52 16.29 6.01
C GLU A 141 2.98 15.85 5.84
N ASP A 142 3.46 15.00 6.73
CA ASP A 142 4.81 14.47 6.69
C ASP A 142 4.93 13.32 5.68
N LEU A 143 5.09 13.64 4.41
CA LEU A 143 5.26 12.64 3.35
C LEU A 143 6.45 11.69 3.59
N ASN A 144 7.40 12.06 4.43
CA ASN A 144 8.55 11.23 4.75
C ASN A 144 8.14 10.01 5.58
N VAL A 145 7.14 10.10 6.47
CA VAL A 145 6.65 8.93 7.20
C VAL A 145 6.01 7.93 6.24
N LEU A 146 5.25 8.43 5.27
CA LEU A 146 4.60 7.64 4.23
C LEU A 146 5.66 6.94 3.36
N ASN A 147 6.71 7.66 2.94
CA ASN A 147 7.79 7.10 2.16
C ASN A 147 8.65 6.09 2.95
N PHE A 148 8.88 6.36 4.24
CA PHE A 148 9.56 5.43 5.12
C PHE A 148 8.80 4.10 5.20
N GLU A 149 7.50 4.14 5.46
CA GLU A 149 6.63 2.96 5.49
C GLU A 149 6.59 2.24 4.14
N ARG A 150 6.53 3.01 3.03
CA ARG A 150 6.61 2.48 1.66
C ARG A 150 7.88 1.66 1.46
N ILE A 151 9.03 2.20 1.81
CA ILE A 151 10.33 1.53 1.62
C ILE A 151 10.55 0.39 2.62
N LYS A 152 10.04 0.51 3.85
CA LYS A 152 10.29 -0.46 4.92
C LYS A 152 9.43 -1.71 4.82
N TRP A 153 8.16 -1.57 4.41
CA TRP A 153 7.19 -2.66 4.45
C TRP A 153 6.44 -2.87 3.13
N GLY A 154 6.55 -1.94 2.17
CA GLY A 154 5.76 -1.96 0.94
C GLY A 154 4.48 -1.16 1.02
N GLY A 155 4.41 -0.20 1.96
CA GLY A 155 3.26 0.67 2.17
C GLY A 155 2.24 0.04 3.11
N VAL A 156 1.89 0.76 4.18
CA VAL A 156 0.91 0.30 5.19
C VAL A 156 -0.37 1.14 5.18
N ARG A 157 -0.48 2.10 4.26
CA ARG A 157 -1.56 3.09 4.14
C ARG A 157 -2.31 2.99 2.82
N HIS A 158 -2.29 1.80 2.22
CA HIS A 158 -3.11 1.50 1.04
C HIS A 158 -4.57 1.84 1.35
N GLY A 159 -5.18 2.66 0.49
CA GLY A 159 -6.54 3.19 0.69
C GLY A 159 -6.58 4.63 1.20
N GLN A 160 -5.47 5.24 1.63
CA GLN A 160 -5.42 6.67 1.93
C GLN A 160 -5.10 7.47 0.67
N LEU A 161 -5.92 8.48 0.37
CA LEU A 161 -5.81 9.27 -0.87
C LEU A 161 -4.43 9.95 -1.01
N ILE A 162 -3.91 10.53 0.07
CA ILE A 162 -2.58 11.17 0.09
C ILE A 162 -1.43 10.18 -0.13
N TYR A 163 -1.58 8.95 0.39
CA TYR A 163 -0.61 7.89 0.17
C TYR A 163 -0.63 7.44 -1.30
N THR A 164 -1.82 7.27 -1.88
CA THR A 164 -1.98 6.95 -3.31
C THR A 164 -1.30 8.00 -4.19
N LEU A 165 -1.47 9.29 -3.91
CA LEU A 165 -0.79 10.35 -4.66
C LEU A 165 0.74 10.21 -4.57
N LEU A 166 1.29 10.10 -3.36
CA LEU A 166 2.73 9.96 -3.17
C LEU A 166 3.28 8.73 -3.90
N ASP A 167 2.63 7.58 -3.76
CA ASP A 167 3.10 6.32 -4.32
C ASP A 167 3.10 6.36 -5.86
N LEU A 168 2.07 6.96 -6.47
CA LEU A 168 2.00 7.15 -7.93
C LEU A 168 3.05 8.13 -8.45
N GLN A 169 3.29 9.25 -7.76
CA GLN A 169 4.37 10.20 -8.12
C GLN A 169 5.73 9.50 -8.14
N GLN A 170 5.96 8.62 -7.16
CA GLN A 170 7.22 7.91 -7.01
C GLN A 170 7.36 6.79 -8.03
N LEU A 171 6.28 6.10 -8.38
CA LEU A 171 6.25 5.16 -9.49
C LEU A 171 6.50 5.87 -10.84
N GLN A 172 5.91 7.04 -11.05
CA GLN A 172 6.04 7.80 -12.30
C GLN A 172 7.51 8.03 -12.66
N ILE A 173 8.32 8.48 -11.70
CA ILE A 173 9.74 8.78 -11.89
C ILE A 173 10.66 7.57 -11.73
N ALA A 174 10.15 6.42 -11.28
CA ALA A 174 10.97 5.24 -11.05
C ALA A 174 11.44 4.61 -12.36
N GLU A 175 12.74 4.36 -12.43
CA GLU A 175 13.38 3.46 -13.39
C GLU A 175 13.33 2.04 -12.84
N ILE A 176 12.57 1.18 -13.52
CA ILE A 176 12.31 -0.20 -13.10
C ILE A 176 12.87 -1.13 -14.18
N PRO A 177 13.78 -2.06 -13.84
CA PRO A 177 14.25 -3.06 -14.78
C PRO A 177 13.15 -4.09 -15.08
N GLU A 178 13.24 -4.75 -16.23
CA GLU A 178 12.37 -5.91 -16.52
C GLU A 178 12.54 -7.00 -15.44
N PRO A 179 11.47 -7.77 -15.13
CA PRO A 179 11.56 -8.85 -14.16
C PRO A 179 12.55 -9.92 -14.62
N THR A 180 13.35 -10.40 -13.68
CA THR A 180 14.26 -11.52 -13.93
C THR A 180 13.51 -12.86 -13.91
N ALA A 181 14.14 -13.93 -14.40
CA ALA A 181 13.58 -15.28 -14.28
C ALA A 181 13.35 -15.67 -12.80
N GLU A 182 14.20 -15.21 -11.88
CA GLU A 182 14.04 -15.42 -10.44
C GLU A 182 12.79 -14.70 -9.90
N ASP A 183 12.52 -13.47 -10.36
CA ASP A 183 11.30 -12.74 -9.96
C ASP A 183 10.04 -13.49 -10.37
N ILE A 184 10.02 -14.01 -11.61
CA ILE A 184 8.89 -14.80 -12.13
C ILE A 184 8.72 -16.10 -11.34
N GLU A 185 9.82 -16.78 -11.04
CA GLU A 185 9.79 -18.04 -10.29
C GLU A 185 9.30 -17.82 -8.85
N ILE A 186 9.75 -16.76 -8.17
CA ILE A 186 9.22 -16.39 -6.85
C ILE A 186 7.71 -16.16 -6.94
N PHE A 187 7.22 -15.44 -7.96
CA PHE A 187 5.80 -15.19 -8.10
C PHE A 187 5.00 -16.46 -8.38
N LYS A 188 5.50 -17.36 -9.23
CA LYS A 188 4.89 -18.68 -9.48
C LYS A 188 4.79 -19.50 -8.19
N ASN A 189 5.84 -19.50 -7.36
CA ASN A 189 5.82 -20.17 -6.06
C ASN A 189 4.82 -19.55 -5.07
N ILE A 190 4.64 -18.22 -5.09
CA ILE A 190 3.59 -17.54 -4.32
C ILE A 190 2.21 -18.03 -4.77
N LEU A 191 1.95 -18.06 -6.07
CA LEU A 191 0.68 -18.52 -6.65
C LEU A 191 0.43 -20.01 -6.35
N ASP A 192 1.45 -20.85 -6.41
CA ASP A 192 1.36 -22.27 -6.06
C ASP A 192 0.92 -22.46 -4.61
N ILE A 193 1.54 -21.73 -3.67
CA ILE A 193 1.14 -21.75 -2.25
C ILE A 193 -0.32 -21.31 -2.06
N ILE A 194 -0.76 -20.27 -2.77
CA ILE A 194 -2.16 -19.82 -2.72
C ILE A 194 -3.08 -20.93 -3.28
N SER A 195 -2.70 -21.57 -4.38
CA SER A 195 -3.50 -22.62 -5.03
C SER A 195 -3.58 -23.91 -4.22
N THR A 196 -2.55 -24.23 -3.44
CA THR A 196 -2.46 -25.44 -2.60
C THR A 196 -2.89 -25.20 -1.16
N SER A 197 -3.26 -23.96 -0.80
CA SER A 197 -3.79 -23.61 0.53
C SER A 197 -5.00 -24.47 0.90
N GLN A 198 -5.10 -24.88 2.15
CA GLN A 198 -6.19 -25.72 2.63
C GLN A 198 -7.49 -24.92 2.71
N PRO A 199 -8.68 -25.53 2.54
CA PRO A 199 -9.96 -24.80 2.53
C PRO A 199 -10.17 -23.86 3.72
N THR A 200 -9.69 -24.26 4.91
CA THR A 200 -9.84 -23.50 6.16
C THR A 200 -8.68 -22.56 6.48
N ASP A 201 -7.68 -22.47 5.59
CA ASP A 201 -6.59 -21.50 5.72
C ASP A 201 -7.18 -20.09 5.67
N TYR A 202 -6.66 -19.23 6.55
CA TYR A 202 -7.02 -17.83 6.65
C TYR A 202 -5.76 -16.99 6.34
N PRO A 203 -5.87 -15.66 6.20
CA PRO A 203 -4.74 -14.83 5.76
C PRO A 203 -3.49 -14.97 6.63
N GLY A 204 -3.65 -15.23 7.93
CA GLY A 204 -2.53 -15.50 8.84
C GLY A 204 -1.84 -16.86 8.65
N THR A 205 -2.52 -17.87 8.10
CA THR A 205 -1.88 -19.12 7.68
C THR A 205 -1.13 -18.91 6.37
N LEU A 206 -1.77 -18.26 5.39
CA LEU A 206 -1.13 -17.92 4.12
C LEU A 206 0.15 -17.10 4.35
N GLU A 207 0.11 -16.09 5.23
CA GLU A 207 1.27 -15.30 5.64
C GLU A 207 2.45 -16.17 6.07
N LYS A 208 2.22 -17.17 6.92
CA LYS A 208 3.30 -18.06 7.38
C LYS A 208 3.83 -18.92 6.24
N ASN A 209 2.93 -19.48 5.43
CA ASN A 209 3.28 -20.37 4.33
C ASN A 209 4.13 -19.65 3.27
N LEU A 210 3.82 -18.39 2.96
CA LEU A 210 4.59 -17.58 2.01
C LEU A 210 6.06 -17.35 2.41
N SER A 211 6.47 -17.63 3.65
CA SER A 211 7.88 -17.55 4.06
C SER A 211 8.79 -18.51 3.30
N THR A 212 8.25 -19.58 2.69
CA THR A 212 9.01 -20.55 1.89
C THR A 212 9.23 -20.09 0.45
N ALA A 213 8.36 -19.23 -0.10
CA ALA A 213 8.45 -18.74 -1.48
C ALA A 213 9.25 -17.43 -1.60
N ILE A 214 9.22 -16.58 -0.57
CA ILE A 214 9.87 -15.25 -0.64
C ILE A 214 10.61 -14.88 0.65
N LYS A 215 11.87 -14.47 0.48
CA LYS A 215 12.69 -13.91 1.57
C LYS A 215 12.07 -12.61 2.09
N SER A 216 11.51 -12.68 3.30
CA SER A 216 10.66 -11.60 3.83
C SER A 216 10.53 -11.67 5.36
N THR A 217 10.15 -10.54 5.97
CA THR A 217 9.65 -10.52 7.35
C THR A 217 8.15 -10.83 7.38
N LYS A 218 7.61 -11.09 8.57
CA LYS A 218 6.15 -11.24 8.78
C LYS A 218 5.37 -10.05 8.26
N ASP A 219 5.80 -8.84 8.59
CA ASP A 219 5.10 -7.61 8.20
C ASP A 219 5.15 -7.38 6.68
N GLU A 220 6.28 -7.70 6.03
CA GLU A 220 6.42 -7.64 4.57
C GLU A 220 5.45 -8.60 3.86
N ARG A 221 5.26 -9.81 4.40
CA ARG A 221 4.28 -10.78 3.85
C ARG A 221 2.85 -10.34 4.06
N LYS A 222 2.53 -9.75 5.21
CA LYS A 222 1.19 -9.17 5.43
C LYS A 222 0.86 -8.13 4.37
N ILE A 223 1.77 -7.20 4.10
CA ILE A 223 1.57 -6.18 3.07
C ILE A 223 1.50 -6.76 1.66
N LEU A 224 2.33 -7.76 1.34
CA LEU A 224 2.23 -8.48 0.07
C LEU A 224 0.84 -9.09 -0.14
N ILE A 225 0.30 -9.75 0.89
CA ILE A 225 -1.04 -10.34 0.87
C ILE A 225 -2.11 -9.24 0.68
N GLU A 226 -2.00 -8.12 1.40
CA GLU A 226 -2.91 -6.98 1.25
C GLU A 226 -2.87 -6.39 -0.16
N ILE A 227 -1.70 -6.25 -0.77
CA ILE A 227 -1.57 -5.78 -2.16
C ILE A 227 -2.27 -6.74 -3.11
N LEU A 228 -2.07 -8.06 -2.97
CA LEU A 228 -2.71 -9.07 -3.81
C LEU A 228 -4.24 -9.11 -3.62
N ALA A 229 -4.73 -8.93 -2.40
CA ALA A 229 -6.16 -8.84 -2.12
C ALA A 229 -6.77 -7.54 -2.65
N CYS A 230 -6.05 -6.41 -2.54
CA CYS A 230 -6.45 -5.12 -3.09
C CYS A 230 -6.75 -5.24 -4.58
N ILE A 231 -5.88 -5.90 -5.35
CA ILE A 231 -6.06 -6.06 -6.80
C ILE A 231 -6.93 -7.26 -7.21
N ASP A 232 -7.74 -7.79 -6.30
CA ASP A 232 -8.64 -8.94 -6.51
C ASP A 232 -7.95 -10.28 -6.84
N ILE A 233 -6.62 -10.43 -6.69
CA ILE A 233 -5.95 -11.74 -6.80
C ILE A 233 -6.39 -12.65 -5.65
N LEU A 234 -6.43 -12.12 -4.42
CA LEU A 234 -6.96 -12.84 -3.25
C LEU A 234 -8.39 -12.39 -2.94
N LYS A 235 -9.26 -12.43 -3.95
CA LYS A 235 -10.67 -12.05 -3.81
C LYS A 235 -11.43 -13.15 -3.05
N PRO A 236 -12.14 -12.82 -1.95
CA PRO A 236 -12.97 -13.80 -1.27
C PRO A 236 -14.19 -14.19 -2.10
N ALA A 237 -14.61 -15.45 -2.04
CA ALA A 237 -15.87 -15.88 -2.65
C ALA A 237 -17.10 -15.38 -1.88
N SER A 238 -16.95 -15.10 -0.58
CA SER A 238 -18.01 -14.53 0.27
C SER A 238 -17.43 -13.61 1.35
N TYR A 239 -18.11 -12.49 1.57
CA TYR A 239 -17.87 -11.56 2.69
C TYR A 239 -18.70 -11.91 3.93
N GLU A 240 -19.68 -12.82 3.80
CA GLU A 240 -20.51 -13.32 4.90
C GLU A 240 -19.79 -14.46 5.64
N ARG A 241 -18.59 -14.18 6.15
CA ARG A 241 -17.77 -15.15 6.88
C ARG A 241 -17.33 -14.57 8.23
N PRO A 242 -17.25 -15.38 9.30
CA PRO A 242 -16.76 -14.91 10.58
C PRO A 242 -15.29 -14.48 10.46
N SER A 243 -14.98 -13.30 11.00
CA SER A 243 -13.60 -12.88 11.20
C SER A 243 -13.00 -13.59 12.41
N ARG A 244 -11.70 -13.93 12.33
CA ARG A 244 -11.00 -14.60 13.45
C ARG A 244 -10.35 -13.56 14.34
N GLY A 245 -11.09 -13.13 15.36
CA GLY A 245 -10.61 -12.17 16.37
C GLY A 245 -10.34 -10.77 15.79
N LYS A 246 -9.72 -9.90 16.59
CA LYS A 246 -9.24 -8.61 16.10
C LYS A 246 -8.07 -8.85 15.15
N SER A 247 -8.16 -8.31 13.93
CA SER A 247 -7.09 -8.37 12.94
C SER A 247 -6.94 -7.01 12.27
N ASP A 248 -5.73 -6.71 11.82
CA ASP A 248 -5.41 -5.47 11.08
C ASP A 248 -5.49 -5.67 9.56
N TRP A 249 -6.22 -6.70 9.11
CA TRP A 249 -6.42 -6.94 7.68
C TRP A 249 -7.44 -5.94 7.13
N THR A 250 -7.19 -5.40 5.95
CA THR A 250 -8.06 -4.42 5.28
C THR A 250 -8.77 -5.04 4.09
N PHE A 251 -8.05 -5.65 3.15
CA PHE A 251 -8.62 -6.18 1.91
C PHE A 251 -8.80 -7.70 1.94
N VAL A 252 -7.96 -8.42 2.70
CA VAL A 252 -7.87 -9.89 2.63
C VAL A 252 -8.67 -10.63 3.71
N GLU A 253 -9.30 -9.93 4.65
CA GLU A 253 -9.87 -10.49 5.89
C GLU A 253 -10.76 -11.74 5.66
N TYR A 254 -11.61 -11.68 4.63
CA TYR A 254 -12.59 -12.71 4.33
C TYR A 254 -12.08 -13.81 3.40
N TRP A 255 -10.86 -13.69 2.87
CA TRP A 255 -10.25 -14.72 2.03
C TRP A 255 -10.02 -16.01 2.81
N ARG A 256 -10.31 -17.14 2.19
CA ARG A 256 -10.05 -18.49 2.69
C ARG A 256 -9.31 -19.28 1.64
N GLY A 257 -8.55 -20.30 2.07
CA GLY A 257 -7.78 -21.12 1.14
C GLY A 257 -8.62 -21.89 0.12
N GLU A 258 -9.93 -22.03 0.32
CA GLU A 258 -10.87 -22.52 -0.70
C GLU A 258 -11.09 -21.54 -1.86
N ASP A 259 -10.86 -20.23 -1.64
CA ASP A 259 -11.05 -19.19 -2.67
C ASP A 259 -9.91 -19.17 -3.69
N LYS A 260 -8.72 -19.69 -3.33
CA LYS A 260 -7.52 -19.72 -4.18
C LYS A 260 -7.14 -18.32 -4.67
N TYR A 261 -6.45 -18.22 -5.81
CA TYR A 261 -6.25 -16.95 -6.49
C TYR A 261 -7.25 -16.81 -7.64
N ASN A 262 -7.60 -15.57 -7.97
CA ASN A 262 -8.45 -15.23 -9.10
C ASN A 262 -7.64 -15.21 -10.42
N GLU A 263 -7.90 -16.15 -11.32
CA GLU A 263 -7.23 -16.27 -12.62
C GLU A 263 -7.47 -15.05 -13.54
N GLU A 264 -8.65 -14.44 -13.51
CA GLU A 264 -8.97 -13.27 -14.32
C GLU A 264 -8.10 -12.06 -13.91
N ALA A 265 -7.98 -11.84 -12.60
CA ALA A 265 -7.10 -10.82 -12.06
C ALA A 265 -5.63 -11.11 -12.39
N LEU A 266 -5.19 -12.36 -12.23
CA LEU A 266 -3.84 -12.79 -12.59
C LEU A 266 -3.53 -12.49 -14.06
N ASN A 267 -4.42 -12.87 -14.98
CA ASN A 267 -4.24 -12.65 -16.41
C ASN A 267 -4.25 -11.16 -16.77
N THR A 268 -5.10 -10.37 -16.11
CA THR A 268 -5.19 -8.92 -16.32
C THR A 268 -3.87 -8.21 -16.01
N TYR A 269 -3.26 -8.49 -14.85
CA TYR A 269 -2.04 -7.78 -14.44
C TYR A 269 -0.75 -8.45 -14.90
N PHE A 270 -0.72 -9.78 -14.94
CA PHE A 270 0.51 -10.55 -15.07
C PHE A 270 0.50 -11.54 -16.25
N GLY A 271 -0.56 -11.58 -17.06
CA GLY A 271 -0.70 -12.55 -18.15
C GLY A 271 0.43 -12.53 -19.18
N LYS A 272 1.12 -11.39 -19.36
CA LYS A 272 2.35 -11.29 -20.18
C LYS A 272 3.49 -12.15 -19.65
N TYR A 273 3.58 -12.32 -18.33
CA TYR A 273 4.67 -13.01 -17.63
C TYR A 273 4.35 -14.45 -17.25
N MET A 274 3.07 -14.83 -17.25
CA MET A 274 2.60 -16.15 -16.83
C MET A 274 2.52 -17.18 -17.97
N LYS A 275 3.10 -16.86 -19.13
CA LYS A 275 3.18 -17.75 -20.29
C LYS A 275 4.34 -18.74 -20.19
#